data_AF-A0A973TTI2-F1
#
_entry.id   AF-A0A973TTI2-F1
#
_cell.length_a   1.000
_cell.length_b   1.000
_cell.length_c   1.000
_cell.angle_alpha   90.00
_cell.angle_beta   90.00
_cell.angle_gamma   90.00
#
_symmetry.space_group_name_H-M   'P 1'
#
loop_
_entity.id
_entity.type
_entity.pdbx_description
1 polymer ?
#
loop_
_entity_poly.entity_id
_entity_poly.type
_entity_poly.pdbx_seq_one_letter_code
_entity_poly.pdbx_strand_id
1 'polypeptide(L)'
;MVFVVVPLAVVAAVAAVVVVRRRSWPETPAFARPRPVTSPGGLAADPNAGFFTHRRFAFRKRHFFVGTGCPPVLVADFSSLDVLRWEQPVRIARYGIRVWWWFEDEFYREAVGLGADDVRAWVRERERKRLARQDRARLLSAAEESLRKRDNG
;
A
#
# COMPACT_ATOMS: atom_id res chain seq x y z
N MET A 1 -25.48 -42.12 20.30
CA MET A 1 -24.67 -41.77 19.12
C MET A 1 -24.89 -40.35 18.57
N VAL A 2 -25.70 -39.49 19.20
CA VAL A 2 -25.94 -38.11 18.69
C VAL A 2 -24.83 -37.12 19.12
N PHE A 3 -24.21 -37.35 20.28
CA PHE A 3 -23.21 -36.45 20.87
C PHE A 3 -21.86 -36.34 20.10
N VAL A 4 -21.54 -37.30 19.23
CA VAL A 4 -20.28 -37.29 18.43
C VAL A 4 -20.50 -36.72 17.03
N VAL A 5 -21.73 -36.79 16.51
CA VAL A 5 -22.06 -36.33 15.15
C VAL A 5 -22.10 -34.80 15.07
N VAL A 6 -22.61 -34.14 16.12
CA VAL A 6 -22.66 -32.68 16.20
C VAL A 6 -21.25 -32.04 16.19
N PRO A 7 -20.29 -32.44 17.03
CA PRO A 7 -18.96 -31.84 17.00
C PRO A 7 -18.22 -32.16 15.69
N LEU A 8 -18.40 -33.36 15.11
CA LEU A 8 -17.81 -33.70 13.82
C LEU A 8 -18.36 -32.82 12.68
N ALA A 9 -19.68 -32.58 12.66
CA ALA A 9 -20.32 -31.70 11.68
C ALA A 9 -19.86 -30.24 11.83
N VAL A 10 -19.68 -29.76 13.07
CA VAL A 10 -19.13 -28.42 13.33
C VAL A 10 -17.69 -28.31 12.84
N VAL A 11 -16.84 -29.30 13.11
CA VAL A 11 -15.46 -29.31 12.61
C VAL A 11 -15.41 -29.35 11.08
N ALA A 12 -16.25 -30.16 10.44
CA ALA A 12 -16.35 -30.22 8.98
C ALA A 12 -16.82 -28.89 8.38
N ALA A 13 -17.81 -28.23 9.00
CA ALA A 13 -18.30 -26.92 8.57
C ALA A 13 -17.22 -25.84 8.74
N VAL A 14 -16.50 -25.82 9.86
CA VAL A 14 -15.37 -24.90 10.09
C VAL A 14 -14.26 -25.15 9.08
N ALA A 15 -13.89 -26.40 8.84
CA ALA A 15 -12.88 -26.77 7.85
C ALA A 15 -13.29 -26.35 6.44
N ALA A 16 -14.55 -26.58 6.05
CA ALA A 16 -15.09 -26.14 4.76
C ALA A 16 -15.06 -24.60 4.63
N VAL A 17 -15.44 -23.86 5.68
CA VAL A 17 -15.34 -22.40 5.71
C VAL A 17 -13.89 -21.92 5.59
N VAL A 18 -12.94 -22.58 6.25
CA VAL A 18 -11.51 -22.27 6.16
C VAL A 18 -10.97 -22.56 4.76
N VAL A 19 -11.33 -23.70 4.16
CA VAL A 19 -10.91 -24.09 2.81
C VAL A 19 -11.49 -23.15 1.76
N VAL A 20 -12.79 -22.83 1.83
CA VAL A 20 -13.44 -21.86 0.94
C VAL A 20 -12.83 -20.48 1.14
N ARG A 21 -12.54 -20.08 2.39
CA ARG A 21 -11.81 -18.83 2.67
C ARG A 21 -10.45 -18.85 1.98
N ARG A 22 -9.61 -19.88 2.16
CA ARG A 22 -8.27 -19.98 1.54
C ARG A 22 -8.32 -20.04 0.01
N ARG A 23 -9.29 -20.76 -0.57
CA ARG A 23 -9.48 -20.88 -2.03
C ARG A 23 -9.93 -19.57 -2.68
N SER A 24 -10.47 -18.63 -1.89
CA SER A 24 -10.91 -17.31 -2.36
C SER A 24 -9.81 -16.23 -2.30
N TRP A 25 -8.57 -16.60 -1.99
CA TRP A 25 -7.45 -15.64 -1.97
C TRP A 25 -6.93 -15.41 -3.38
N PRO A 26 -6.66 -14.16 -3.76
CA PRO A 26 -6.05 -13.86 -5.04
C PRO A 26 -4.64 -14.44 -5.12
N GLU A 27 -4.21 -14.83 -6.31
CA GLU A 27 -2.83 -15.25 -6.55
C GLU A 27 -1.86 -14.11 -6.21
N THR A 28 -0.79 -14.41 -5.47
CA THR A 28 0.21 -13.43 -5.09
C THR A 28 1.06 -13.05 -6.32
N PRO A 29 0.99 -11.80 -6.81
CA PRO A 29 1.79 -11.38 -7.96
C PRO A 29 3.29 -11.42 -7.64
N ALA A 30 4.15 -11.56 -8.65
CA ALA A 30 5.59 -11.80 -8.47
C ALA A 30 6.33 -10.67 -7.70
N PHE A 31 5.85 -9.43 -7.77
CA PHE A 31 6.40 -8.31 -7.00
C PHE A 31 5.99 -8.33 -5.52
N ALA A 32 4.86 -8.98 -5.21
CA ALA A 32 4.31 -9.10 -3.86
C ALA A 32 4.83 -10.30 -3.09
N ARG A 33 5.53 -11.23 -3.78
CA ARG A 33 6.17 -12.37 -3.12
C ARG A 33 7.18 -11.87 -2.09
N PRO A 34 7.25 -12.50 -0.90
CA PRO A 34 8.25 -12.16 0.10
C PRO A 34 9.65 -12.25 -0.50
N ARG A 35 10.42 -11.16 -0.37
CA ARG A 35 11.84 -11.13 -0.77
C ARG A 35 12.70 -10.82 0.45
N PRO A 36 13.95 -11.32 0.48
CA PRO A 36 14.92 -10.94 1.51
C PRO A 36 15.01 -9.41 1.59
N VAL A 37 15.02 -8.88 2.81
CA VAL A 37 15.06 -7.43 3.06
C VAL A 37 16.47 -6.93 2.78
N THR A 38 16.73 -6.52 1.53
CA THR A 38 18.02 -5.91 1.13
C THR A 38 17.98 -4.38 1.08
N SER A 39 16.80 -3.77 1.23
CA SER A 39 16.64 -2.32 1.15
C SER A 39 16.91 -1.66 2.51
N PRO A 40 17.62 -0.51 2.55
CA PRO A 40 17.93 0.20 3.79
C PRO A 40 16.63 0.51 4.53
N GLY A 41 16.61 0.24 5.84
CA GLY A 41 15.45 0.49 6.69
C GLY A 41 15.09 1.98 6.67
N GLY A 42 13.96 2.31 6.08
CA GLY A 42 13.50 3.69 5.96
C GLY A 42 12.14 3.76 5.28
N LEU A 43 11.51 4.93 5.38
CA LEU A 43 10.26 5.22 4.68
C LEU A 43 10.54 5.41 3.18
N ALA A 44 9.83 4.66 2.35
CA ALA A 44 9.96 4.72 0.90
C ALA A 44 8.58 4.62 0.23
N ALA A 45 8.39 5.34 -0.87
CA ALA A 45 7.20 5.17 -1.70
C ALA A 45 7.19 3.76 -2.34
N ASP A 46 6.03 3.13 -2.38
CA ASP A 46 5.81 1.83 -3.01
C ASP A 46 4.91 1.98 -4.24
N PRO A 47 5.48 2.21 -5.45
CA PRO A 47 4.69 2.47 -6.65
C PRO A 47 3.90 1.25 -7.14
N ASN A 48 4.26 0.04 -6.68
CA ASN A 48 3.55 -1.19 -7.04
C ASN A 48 2.44 -1.54 -6.05
N ALA A 49 2.31 -0.78 -4.95
CA ALA A 49 1.28 -1.04 -3.97
C ALA A 49 -0.08 -0.54 -4.46
N GLY A 50 -1.12 -1.27 -4.06
CA GLY A 50 -2.48 -0.96 -4.47
C GLY A 50 -3.50 -1.92 -3.88
N PHE A 51 -4.76 -1.60 -4.15
CA PHE A 51 -5.89 -2.43 -3.75
C PHE A 51 -6.44 -3.22 -4.93
N PHE A 52 -6.74 -4.48 -4.69
CA PHE A 52 -7.43 -5.36 -5.61
C PHE A 52 -8.79 -5.73 -5.03
N THR A 53 -9.84 -5.42 -5.78
CA THR A 53 -11.20 -5.83 -5.41
C THR A 53 -11.48 -7.21 -5.97
N HIS A 54 -11.69 -8.18 -5.08
CA HIS A 54 -12.13 -9.51 -5.47
C HIS A 54 -13.63 -9.66 -5.19
N ARG A 55 -14.40 -10.03 -6.21
CA ARG A 55 -15.86 -10.22 -6.14
C ARG A 55 -16.16 -11.70 -6.30
N ARG A 56 -16.53 -12.41 -5.22
CA ARG A 56 -17.04 -13.79 -5.34
C ARG A 56 -17.97 -14.21 -4.21
N PHE A 57 -19.01 -14.94 -4.61
CA PHE A 57 -20.14 -15.55 -3.89
C PHE A 57 -20.76 -14.67 -2.77
N ALA A 58 -21.99 -14.19 -3.02
CA ALA A 58 -22.82 -13.32 -2.18
C ALA A 58 -22.60 -11.78 -2.29
N PHE A 59 -22.22 -11.24 -3.45
CA PHE A 59 -22.17 -9.79 -3.78
C PHE A 59 -21.31 -8.87 -2.88
N ARG A 60 -20.74 -9.36 -1.78
CA ARG A 60 -19.85 -8.59 -0.91
C ARG A 60 -18.50 -8.40 -1.60
N LYS A 61 -18.16 -7.13 -1.89
CA LYS A 61 -16.84 -6.74 -2.38
C LYS A 61 -15.82 -6.93 -1.26
N ARG A 62 -14.74 -7.65 -1.52
CA ARG A 62 -13.59 -7.76 -0.62
C ARG A 62 -12.43 -6.98 -1.22
N HIS A 63 -11.79 -6.14 -0.42
CA HIS A 63 -10.63 -5.37 -0.82
C HIS A 63 -9.39 -6.04 -0.25
N PHE A 64 -8.43 -6.32 -1.10
CA PHE A 64 -7.14 -6.87 -0.72
C PHE A 64 -6.06 -5.83 -1.02
N PHE A 65 -5.22 -5.55 -0.03
CA PHE A 65 -4.02 -4.75 -0.23
C PHE A 65 -2.88 -5.64 -0.68
N VAL A 66 -2.10 -5.16 -1.65
CA VAL A 66 -0.89 -5.82 -2.13
C VAL A 66 0.20 -4.75 -2.23
N GLY A 67 1.42 -5.09 -1.86
CA GLY A 67 2.57 -4.18 -1.93
C GLY A 67 3.85 -4.93 -2.26
N THR A 68 4.94 -4.21 -2.50
CA THR A 68 6.22 -4.82 -2.87
C THR A 68 6.79 -5.64 -1.70
N GLY A 69 6.74 -6.97 -1.84
CA GLY A 69 7.09 -7.93 -0.79
C GLY A 69 6.02 -8.10 0.30
N CYS A 70 4.79 -7.66 0.05
CA CYS A 70 3.63 -7.91 0.90
C CYS A 70 2.62 -8.79 0.13
N PRO A 71 2.41 -10.05 0.53
CA PRO A 71 1.36 -10.88 -0.08
C PRO A 71 -0.02 -10.25 0.18
N PRO A 72 -1.07 -10.64 -0.59
CA PRO A 72 -2.39 -10.04 -0.45
C PRO A 72 -2.92 -10.11 0.99
N VAL A 73 -3.23 -8.95 1.57
CA VAL A 73 -3.81 -8.82 2.91
C VAL A 73 -5.25 -8.33 2.78
N LEU A 74 -6.19 -9.00 3.45
CA LEU A 74 -7.58 -8.56 3.47
C LEU A 74 -7.72 -7.25 4.25
N VAL A 75 -8.34 -6.25 3.63
CA VAL A 75 -8.59 -4.94 4.21
C VAL A 75 -10.04 -4.88 4.65
N ALA A 76 -10.26 -4.80 5.96
CA ALA A 76 -11.56 -4.50 6.53
C ALA A 76 -11.85 -2.99 6.38
N ASP A 77 -13.13 -2.64 6.27
CA ASP A 77 -13.61 -1.25 6.30
C ASP A 77 -12.90 -0.30 5.33
N PHE A 78 -12.63 -0.79 4.11
CA PHE A 78 -11.95 -0.04 3.04
C PHE A 78 -12.51 1.38 2.87
N SER A 79 -13.83 1.55 2.87
CA SER A 79 -14.49 2.86 2.73
C SER A 79 -14.13 3.84 3.85
N SER A 80 -13.98 3.36 5.08
CA SER A 80 -13.58 4.22 6.20
C SER A 80 -12.11 4.63 6.07
N LEU A 81 -11.24 3.71 5.65
CA LEU A 81 -9.82 4.00 5.40
C LEU A 81 -9.65 4.96 4.22
N ASP A 82 -10.49 4.83 3.20
CA ASP A 82 -10.52 5.67 2.00
C ASP A 82 -10.84 7.14 2.33
N VAL A 83 -11.69 7.37 3.33
CA VAL A 83 -11.97 8.72 3.84
C VAL A 83 -10.81 9.21 4.74
N LEU A 84 -10.37 8.39 5.69
CA LEU A 84 -9.35 8.77 6.67
C LEU A 84 -7.98 9.07 6.04
N ARG A 85 -7.65 8.47 4.89
CA ARG A 85 -6.36 8.67 4.20
C ARG A 85 -6.05 10.13 3.86
N TRP A 86 -7.10 10.94 3.68
CA TRP A 86 -6.97 12.36 3.32
C TRP A 86 -6.59 13.22 4.52
N GLU A 87 -6.99 12.80 5.72
CA GLU A 87 -6.70 13.52 6.95
C GLU A 87 -5.34 13.08 7.51
N GLN A 88 -5.10 11.78 7.60
CA GLN A 88 -3.90 11.23 8.23
C GLN A 88 -3.39 9.97 7.53
N PRO A 89 -2.07 9.69 7.62
CA PRO A 89 -1.55 8.43 7.15
C PRO A 89 -2.19 7.24 7.87
N VAL A 90 -2.79 6.34 7.11
CA VAL A 90 -3.51 5.18 7.61
C VAL A 90 -2.65 3.93 7.43
N ARG A 91 -2.53 3.13 8.48
CA ARG A 91 -1.83 1.84 8.39
C ARG A 91 -2.73 0.80 7.73
N ILE A 92 -2.33 0.29 6.56
CA ILE A 92 -3.13 -0.67 5.78
C ILE A 92 -2.76 -2.10 6.12
N ALA A 93 -1.47 -2.39 6.19
CA ALA A 93 -0.97 -3.75 6.33
C ALA A 93 0.36 -3.77 7.09
N ARG A 94 0.61 -4.90 7.75
CA ARG A 94 1.89 -5.23 8.34
C ARG A 94 2.27 -6.65 7.89
N TYR A 95 3.48 -6.79 7.37
CA TYR A 95 4.02 -8.08 6.98
C TYR A 95 5.48 -8.17 7.40
N GLY A 96 5.77 -9.04 8.37
CA GLY A 96 7.07 -9.10 9.05
C GLY A 96 7.39 -7.79 9.77
N ILE A 97 8.59 -7.26 9.51
CA ILE A 97 9.04 -5.96 10.04
C ILE A 97 8.50 -4.76 9.26
N ARG A 98 7.86 -5.00 8.11
CA ARG A 98 7.42 -3.92 7.22
C ARG A 98 5.98 -3.53 7.48
N VAL A 99 5.73 -2.24 7.41
CA VAL A 99 4.40 -1.62 7.54
C VAL A 99 4.12 -0.84 6.27
N TRP A 100 2.89 -0.92 5.79
CA TRP A 100 2.40 -0.12 4.66
C TRP A 100 1.40 0.91 5.14
N TRP A 101 1.62 2.12 4.67
CA TRP A 101 0.85 3.31 4.97
C TRP A 101 0.16 3.80 3.69
N TRP A 102 -1.09 4.20 3.81
CA TRP A 102 -1.84 4.95 2.80
C TRP A 102 -1.89 6.40 3.21
N PHE A 103 -1.52 7.30 2.33
CA PHE A 103 -1.76 8.72 2.59
C PHE A 103 -1.98 9.43 1.27
N GLU A 104 -3.03 10.25 1.20
CA GLU A 104 -3.48 10.89 -0.04
C GLU A 104 -3.69 9.82 -1.13
N ASP A 105 -2.98 9.90 -2.26
CA ASP A 105 -3.11 8.95 -3.39
C ASP A 105 -1.93 7.98 -3.52
N GLU A 106 -0.98 8.01 -2.57
CA GLU A 106 0.25 7.22 -2.62
C GLU A 106 0.34 6.20 -1.47
N PHE A 107 1.15 5.17 -1.71
CA PHE A 107 1.46 4.14 -0.74
C PHE A 107 2.91 4.23 -0.30
N TYR A 108 3.13 4.04 0.99
CA TYR A 108 4.44 4.14 1.60
C TYR A 108 4.76 2.86 2.37
N ARG A 109 5.97 2.37 2.21
CA ARG A 109 6.52 1.24 2.92
C ARG A 109 7.54 1.71 3.95
N GLU A 110 7.49 1.08 5.11
CA GLU A 110 8.24 1.48 6.29
C GLU A 110 8.73 0.22 7.03
N ALA A 111 9.87 0.31 7.73
CA ALA A 111 10.51 -0.85 8.38
C ALA A 111 11.21 -0.53 9.71
N VAL A 112 11.00 0.65 10.29
CA VAL A 112 11.79 1.23 11.40
C VAL A 112 10.91 1.58 12.62
N GLY A 113 9.60 1.37 12.57
CA GLY A 113 8.64 1.71 13.62
C GLY A 113 8.11 3.15 13.56
N LEU A 114 8.10 3.79 12.40
CA LEU A 114 7.61 5.17 12.26
C LEU A 114 6.10 5.30 12.53
N GLY A 115 5.71 6.45 13.06
CA GLY A 115 4.33 6.82 13.30
C GLY A 115 3.66 7.50 12.10
N ALA A 116 2.36 7.77 12.22
CA ALA A 116 1.60 8.48 11.19
C ALA A 116 2.16 9.90 10.96
N ASP A 117 2.57 10.60 12.03
CA ASP A 117 3.13 11.95 11.93
C ASP A 117 4.47 11.97 11.19
N ASP A 118 5.32 10.97 11.41
CA ASP A 118 6.60 10.83 10.68
C ASP A 118 6.36 10.62 9.19
N VAL A 119 5.37 9.80 8.84
CA VAL A 119 4.97 9.57 7.44
C VAL A 119 4.49 10.88 6.81
N ARG A 120 3.62 11.62 7.50
CA ARG A 120 3.12 12.91 7.02
C ARG A 120 4.28 13.92 6.82
N ALA A 121 5.16 14.03 7.81
CA ALA A 121 6.31 14.94 7.76
C ALA A 121 7.23 14.61 6.58
N TRP A 122 7.49 13.32 6.35
CA TRP A 122 8.30 12.87 5.23
C TRP A 122 7.66 13.17 3.87
N VAL A 123 6.35 12.96 3.73
CA VAL A 123 5.61 13.27 2.49
C VAL A 123 5.70 14.77 2.19
N ARG A 124 5.45 15.63 3.18
CA ARG A 124 5.56 17.09 3.02
C ARG A 124 6.97 17.51 2.66
N GLU A 125 7.99 16.93 3.29
CA GLU A 125 9.38 17.20 2.97
C GLU A 125 9.75 16.80 1.54
N ARG A 126 9.28 15.64 1.08
CA ARG A 126 9.47 15.16 -0.28
C ARG A 126 8.79 16.06 -1.30
N GLU A 127 7.59 16.53 -1.02
CA GLU A 127 6.85 17.46 -1.86
C GLU A 127 7.57 18.81 -1.98
N ARG A 128 8.05 19.38 -0.87
CA ARG A 128 8.87 20.60 -0.88
C ARG A 128 10.11 20.45 -1.75
N LYS A 129 10.81 19.32 -1.62
CA LYS A 129 11.99 19.01 -2.46
C LYS A 129 11.63 18.86 -3.94
N ARG A 130 10.47 18.27 -4.26
CA ARG A 130 9.97 18.14 -5.64
C ARG A 130 9.72 19.52 -6.24
N LEU A 131 9.02 20.40 -5.54
CA LEU A 131 8.73 21.76 -5.99
C LEU A 131 10.01 22.58 -6.17
N ALA A 132 10.94 22.53 -5.22
CA ALA A 132 12.22 23.23 -5.33
C ALA A 132 13.04 22.77 -6.55
N ARG A 133 13.01 21.47 -6.88
CA ARG A 133 13.66 20.94 -8.09
C ARG A 133 13.00 21.42 -9.37
N GLN A 134 11.67 21.47 -9.41
CA GLN A 134 10.92 21.96 -10.56
C GLN A 134 11.15 23.45 -10.79
N ASP A 135 11.15 24.25 -9.72
CA ASP A 135 11.43 25.68 -9.81
C ASP A 135 12.84 25.96 -10.31
N ARG A 136 13.84 25.25 -9.77
CA ARG A 136 15.22 25.31 -10.27
C ARG A 136 15.32 24.96 -11.75
N ALA A 137 14.64 23.91 -12.20
CA ALA A 137 14.65 23.53 -13.62
C ALA A 137 14.03 24.61 -14.51
N ARG A 138 12.94 25.25 -14.05
CA ARG A 138 12.30 26.36 -14.75
C ARG A 138 13.23 27.58 -14.85
N LEU A 139 13.89 27.95 -13.75
CA LEU A 139 14.82 29.08 -13.73
C LEU A 139 16.03 28.87 -14.66
N LEU A 140 16.58 27.65 -14.68
CA LEU A 140 17.67 27.29 -15.60
C LEU A 140 17.22 27.39 -17.07
N SER A 141 16.03 26.88 -17.38
CA SER A 141 15.48 26.94 -18.75
C SER A 141 15.25 28.39 -19.21
N ALA A 142 14.71 29.25 -18.35
CA ALA A 142 14.49 30.67 -18.67
C ALA A 142 15.81 31.45 -18.85
N ALA A 143 16.85 31.10 -18.08
CA ALA A 143 18.17 31.68 -18.23
C ALA A 143 18.83 31.28 -19.57
N GLU A 144 18.71 30.01 -19.96
CA GLU A 144 19.20 29.50 -21.25
C GLU A 144 18.50 30.19 -22.43
N GLU A 145 17.18 30.37 -22.37
CA GLU A 145 16.42 31.10 -23.41
C GLU A 145 16.86 32.57 -23.53
N SER A 146 17.11 33.23 -22.39
CA SER A 146 17.56 34.62 -22.34
C SER A 146 18.96 34.79 -22.94
N LEU A 147 19.86 33.84 -22.70
CA LEU A 147 21.20 33.81 -23.29
C LEU A 147 21.13 33.63 -24.81
N ARG A 148 20.36 32.64 -25.29
CA ARG A 148 20.18 32.42 -26.74
C ARG A 148 19.59 33.63 -27.47
N LYS A 149 18.68 34.36 -26.84
CA LYS A 149 18.08 35.58 -27.42
C LYS A 149 19.09 36.73 -27.54
N ARG A 150 20.10 36.79 -26.66
CA ARG A 150 21.19 37.78 -26.73
C ARG A 150 22.23 37.43 -27.78
N ASP A 151 22.53 36.15 -27.98
CA ASP A 151 23.54 35.72 -28.97
C ASP A 151 23.02 35.82 -30.43
N ASN A 152 21.70 35.81 -30.62
CA ASN A 152 21.05 35.87 -31.94
C ASN A 152 20.57 37.28 -32.36
N GLY A 153 20.82 38.32 -31.55
CA GLY A 153 20.43 39.71 -31.81
C GLY A 153 21.64 40.61 -31.97
#